data_AF-A0A8B6LG96-F1
#
_entry.id   AF-A0A8B6LG96-F1
#
_cell.length_a   1.000
_cell.length_b   1.000
_cell.length_c   1.000
_cell.angle_alpha   90.00
_cell.angle_beta   90.00
_cell.angle_gamma   90.00
#
_symmetry.space_group_name_H-M   'P 1'
#
loop_
_entity.id
_entity.type
_entity.pdbx_description
1 polymer ?
#
loop_
_entity_poly.entity_id
_entity_poly.type
_entity_poly.pdbx_seq_one_letter_code
_entity_poly.pdbx_strand_id
1 'polypeptide(L)'
;MLLFGCDFSSAPTARKPIVIALGTVQAGCVTLTGLEHFASLDAWGQWLHSAPEWIGAFDFPFGLPRELVEHLGWPLQWQALIAHYAGLSRAEIRERFVAFCAARPVGGKFAHRATDGPAGSSPSMKWVNPPVAFMLHAGVPRLLEAGASLPGLHMPVECGARIALEAYPGLPARELIGRRSYKSDDAASQTPARRAARGARRPSGGARERCFAPRPSTGAR
;
A
#
# COMPACT_ATOMS: atom_id res chain seq x y z
N MET A 1 12.34 17.61 3.68
CA MET A 1 11.64 16.42 3.16
C MET A 1 10.63 15.87 4.18
N LEU A 2 9.35 15.84 3.81
CA LEU A 2 8.29 15.19 4.60
C LEU A 2 8.37 13.66 4.41
N LEU A 3 8.23 12.89 5.49
CA LEU A 3 8.04 11.43 5.42
C LEU A 3 6.65 11.07 5.91
N PHE A 4 5.99 10.09 5.30
CA PHE A 4 4.75 9.57 5.86
C PHE A 4 4.44 8.12 5.51
N GLY A 5 3.64 7.49 6.36
CA GLY A 5 2.94 6.23 6.06
C GLY A 5 1.45 6.47 5.85
N CYS A 6 0.84 5.78 4.90
CA CYS A 6 -0.58 5.91 4.55
C CYS A 6 -1.33 4.59 4.74
N ASP A 7 -2.20 4.53 5.76
CA ASP A 7 -3.23 3.48 5.89
C ASP A 7 -4.42 3.87 5.01
N PHE A 8 -4.53 3.20 3.86
CA PHE A 8 -5.41 3.64 2.78
C PHE A 8 -6.77 2.96 2.83
N SER A 9 -7.80 3.73 2.51
CA SER A 9 -9.15 3.23 2.25
C SER A 9 -9.57 3.66 0.85
N SER A 10 -10.03 2.71 0.03
CA SER A 10 -10.58 3.02 -1.30
C SER A 10 -11.96 3.67 -1.23
N ALA A 11 -12.61 3.67 -0.07
CA ALA A 11 -13.92 4.29 0.14
C ALA A 11 -13.90 4.99 1.51
N PRO A 12 -13.11 6.07 1.65
CA PRO A 12 -13.00 6.77 2.91
C PRO A 12 -14.33 7.42 3.29
N THR A 13 -14.58 7.47 4.58
CA THR A 13 -15.69 8.20 5.21
C THR A 13 -15.20 8.76 6.54
N ALA A 14 -15.98 9.60 7.21
CA ALA A 14 -15.63 10.06 8.55
C ALA A 14 -15.40 8.89 9.56
N ARG A 15 -16.11 7.77 9.40
CA ARG A 15 -15.95 6.58 10.25
C ARG A 15 -14.76 5.69 9.86
N LYS A 16 -14.32 5.75 8.61
CA LYS A 16 -13.17 4.99 8.09
C LYS A 16 -12.36 5.89 7.17
N PRO A 17 -11.62 6.88 7.72
CA PRO A 17 -10.84 7.80 6.92
C PRO A 17 -9.59 7.10 6.36
N ILE A 18 -8.94 7.72 5.38
CA ILE A 18 -7.52 7.49 5.12
C ILE A 18 -6.74 8.12 6.27
N VAL A 19 -5.76 7.39 6.82
CA VAL A 19 -4.94 7.89 7.93
C VAL A 19 -3.50 8.01 7.47
N ILE A 20 -2.94 9.21 7.61
CA ILE A 20 -1.54 9.50 7.32
C ILE A 20 -0.79 9.66 8.63
N ALA A 21 0.31 8.91 8.78
CA ALA A 21 1.27 9.09 9.86
C ALA A 21 2.43 9.94 9.36
N LEU A 22 2.50 11.20 9.79
CA LEU A 22 3.55 12.14 9.42
C LEU A 22 4.80 11.92 10.26
N GLY A 23 5.96 12.07 9.66
CA GLY A 23 7.22 12.01 10.36
C GLY A 23 8.35 12.76 9.69
N THR A 24 9.44 12.84 10.44
CA THR A 24 10.71 13.41 9.98
C THR A 24 11.83 12.42 10.28
N VAL A 25 12.91 12.50 9.51
CA VAL A 25 14.15 11.78 9.79
C VAL A 25 15.17 12.72 10.40
N GLN A 26 15.75 12.33 11.52
CA GLN A 26 16.83 13.05 12.21
C GLN A 26 17.86 12.03 12.69
N ALA A 27 19.12 12.21 12.31
CA ALA A 27 20.22 11.30 12.67
C ALA A 27 19.89 9.81 12.45
N GLY A 28 19.31 9.48 11.29
CA GLY A 28 18.90 8.12 10.91
C GLY A 28 17.64 7.60 11.63
N CYS A 29 17.06 8.38 12.54
CA CYS A 29 15.86 8.03 13.29
C CYS A 29 14.61 8.67 12.70
N VAL A 30 13.54 7.88 12.57
CA VAL A 30 12.22 8.38 12.14
C VAL A 30 11.38 8.71 13.38
N THR A 31 10.92 9.96 13.47
CA THR A 31 10.05 10.43 14.55
C THR A 31 8.65 10.68 13.99
N LEU A 32 7.62 10.12 14.63
CA LEU A 32 6.23 10.45 14.33
C LEU A 32 5.91 11.85 14.85
N THR A 33 5.50 12.75 13.97
CA THR A 33 5.21 14.15 14.29
C THR A 33 3.72 14.46 14.33
N GLY A 34 2.89 13.68 13.66
CA GLY A 34 1.44 13.91 13.64
C GLY A 34 0.66 12.84 12.90
N LEU A 35 -0.66 12.94 13.00
CA LEU A 35 -1.60 12.13 12.23
C LEU A 35 -2.55 13.06 11.47
N GLU A 36 -2.78 12.77 10.19
CA GLU A 36 -3.80 13.42 9.38
C GLU A 36 -4.88 12.42 8.99
N HIS A 37 -6.12 12.90 8.88
CA HIS A 37 -7.29 12.07 8.61
C HIS A 37 -8.09 12.65 7.45
N PHE A 38 -8.30 11.85 6.40
CA PHE A 38 -9.05 12.27 5.23
C PHE A 38 -10.30 11.41 5.04
N ALA A 39 -11.47 12.07 5.13
CA ALA A 39 -12.77 11.42 4.96
C ALA A 39 -13.19 11.27 3.49
N SER A 40 -12.45 11.84 2.54
CA SER A 40 -12.69 11.72 1.10
C SER A 40 -11.39 11.49 0.34
N LEU A 41 -11.50 10.84 -0.82
CA LEU A 41 -10.36 10.65 -1.72
C LEU A 41 -9.85 11.98 -2.30
N ASP A 42 -10.74 12.95 -2.47
CA ASP A 42 -10.39 14.25 -3.07
C ASP A 42 -9.63 15.13 -2.08
N ALA A 43 -10.02 15.13 -0.79
CA ALA A 43 -9.27 15.85 0.24
C ALA A 43 -7.86 15.28 0.41
N TRP A 44 -7.73 13.96 0.39
CA TRP A 44 -6.43 13.29 0.42
C TRP A 44 -5.60 13.60 -0.84
N GLY A 45 -6.22 13.56 -2.02
CA GLY A 45 -5.58 13.93 -3.28
C GLY A 45 -5.06 15.37 -3.27
N GLN A 46 -5.88 16.34 -2.87
CA GLN A 46 -5.48 17.74 -2.75
C GLN A 46 -4.31 17.93 -1.78
N TRP A 47 -4.31 17.21 -0.66
CA TRP A 47 -3.21 17.24 0.30
C TRP A 47 -1.89 16.70 -0.29
N LEU A 48 -1.93 15.63 -1.09
CA LEU A 48 -0.73 15.13 -1.78
C LEU A 48 -0.12 16.18 -2.72
N HIS A 49 -0.96 17.01 -3.34
CA HIS A 49 -0.53 18.08 -4.25
C HIS A 49 0.03 19.29 -3.49
N SER A 50 -0.50 19.61 -2.30
CA SER A 50 -0.13 20.82 -1.56
C SER A 50 1.31 20.78 -1.03
N ALA A 51 1.84 19.59 -0.74
CA ALA A 51 3.23 19.42 -0.33
C ALA A 51 4.17 19.34 -1.56
N PRO A 52 5.20 20.21 -1.67
CA PRO A 52 6.11 20.21 -2.82
C PRO A 52 7.07 19.01 -2.83
N GLU A 53 7.39 18.44 -1.66
CA GLU A 53 8.37 17.36 -1.52
C GLU A 53 7.97 16.38 -0.40
N TRP A 54 7.94 15.09 -0.71
CA TRP A 54 7.66 14.03 0.26
C TRP A 54 8.13 12.64 -0.20
N ILE A 55 8.38 11.76 0.78
CA ILE A 55 8.46 10.31 0.56
C ILE A 55 7.32 9.65 1.34
N GLY A 56 6.44 8.97 0.61
CA GLY A 56 5.24 8.34 1.14
C GLY A 56 5.26 6.82 0.98
N ALA A 57 4.96 6.10 2.05
CA ALA A 57 4.77 4.65 2.04
C ALA A 57 3.26 4.32 2.09
N PHE A 58 2.71 3.69 1.06
CA PHE A 58 1.26 3.51 0.89
C PHE A 58 0.82 2.05 1.05
N ASP A 59 -0.15 1.79 1.94
CA ASP A 59 -0.73 0.44 2.16
C ASP A 59 -1.74 0.07 1.06
N PHE A 60 -1.29 0.02 -0.19
CA PHE A 60 -2.02 -0.53 -1.34
C PHE A 60 -1.08 -0.88 -2.49
N PRO A 61 -1.44 -1.82 -3.39
CA PRO A 61 -0.56 -2.24 -4.46
C PRO A 61 -0.49 -1.25 -5.63
N PHE A 62 0.66 -1.16 -6.30
CA PHE A 62 0.87 -0.28 -7.47
C PHE A 62 0.73 -0.98 -8.82
N GLY A 63 0.36 -2.26 -8.85
CA GLY A 63 0.17 -3.00 -10.10
C GLY A 63 -0.73 -4.22 -9.94
N LEU A 64 -1.18 -4.74 -11.07
CA LEU A 64 -1.97 -5.98 -11.16
C LEU A 64 -1.06 -7.20 -11.44
N PRO A 65 -1.51 -8.44 -11.18
CA PRO A 65 -0.77 -9.64 -11.57
C PRO A 65 -0.60 -9.71 -13.08
N ARG A 66 0.62 -10.04 -13.57
CA ARG A 66 0.91 -10.12 -15.01
C ARG A 66 -0.02 -11.09 -15.74
N GLU A 67 -0.20 -12.28 -15.17
CA GLU A 67 -1.10 -13.33 -15.68
C GLU A 67 -2.53 -12.83 -15.91
N LEU A 68 -3.06 -12.01 -14.98
CA LEU A 68 -4.40 -11.44 -15.12
C LEU A 68 -4.47 -10.44 -16.27
N VAL A 69 -3.48 -9.55 -16.37
CA VAL A 69 -3.42 -8.51 -17.41
C VAL A 69 -3.35 -9.15 -18.80
N GLU A 70 -2.52 -10.18 -18.96
CA GLU A 70 -2.39 -10.93 -20.21
C GLU A 70 -3.70 -11.64 -20.58
N HIS A 71 -4.33 -12.33 -19.63
CA HIS A 71 -5.59 -13.03 -19.88
C HIS A 71 -6.71 -12.08 -20.33
N LEU A 72 -6.80 -10.89 -19.72
CA LEU A 72 -7.83 -9.91 -20.06
C LEU A 72 -7.54 -9.15 -21.36
N GLY A 73 -6.39 -9.40 -22.01
CA GLY A 73 -5.95 -8.65 -23.18
C GLY A 73 -5.75 -7.17 -22.89
N TRP A 74 -5.38 -6.83 -21.66
CA TRP A 74 -5.15 -5.44 -21.25
C TRP A 74 -3.74 -4.97 -21.62
N PRO A 75 -3.49 -3.65 -21.68
CA PRO A 75 -2.17 -3.12 -22.01
C PRO A 75 -1.09 -3.66 -21.07
N LEU A 76 0.06 -4.07 -21.62
CA LEU A 76 1.16 -4.64 -20.83
C LEU A 76 2.10 -3.60 -20.24
N GLN A 77 2.18 -2.42 -20.88
CA GLN A 77 2.95 -1.27 -20.39
C GLN A 77 2.24 -0.64 -19.19
N TRP A 78 2.97 -0.38 -18.11
CA TRP A 78 2.38 -0.01 -16.82
C TRP A 78 1.51 1.25 -16.91
N GLN A 79 1.99 2.31 -17.56
CA GLN A 79 1.28 3.58 -17.69
C GLN A 79 -0.04 3.38 -18.45
N ALA A 80 0.00 2.67 -19.58
CA ALA A 80 -1.18 2.35 -20.37
C ALA A 80 -2.16 1.45 -19.61
N LEU A 81 -1.64 0.49 -18.83
CA LEU A 81 -2.45 -0.38 -17.97
C LEU A 81 -3.19 0.43 -16.90
N ILE A 82 -2.50 1.31 -16.19
CA ILE A 82 -3.10 2.13 -15.14
C ILE A 82 -4.15 3.08 -15.73
N ALA A 83 -3.87 3.70 -16.88
CA ALA A 83 -4.83 4.56 -17.58
C ALA A 83 -6.08 3.79 -18.00
N HIS A 84 -5.91 2.61 -18.61
CA HIS A 84 -7.02 1.71 -18.95
C HIS A 84 -7.81 1.30 -17.71
N TYR A 85 -7.12 0.87 -16.65
CA TYR A 85 -7.75 0.38 -15.43
C TYR A 85 -8.53 1.47 -14.70
N ALA A 86 -8.02 2.71 -14.67
CA ALA A 86 -8.69 3.87 -14.07
C ALA A 86 -9.97 4.29 -14.80
N GLY A 87 -10.10 3.94 -16.09
CA GLY A 87 -11.29 4.19 -16.89
C GLY A 87 -12.45 3.21 -16.63
N LEU A 88 -12.23 2.14 -15.85
CA LEU A 88 -13.25 1.14 -15.56
C LEU A 88 -14.05 1.48 -14.31
N SER A 89 -15.33 1.17 -14.31
CA SER A 89 -16.11 1.19 -13.07
C SER A 89 -15.73 0.02 -12.15
N ARG A 90 -16.01 0.18 -10.84
CA ARG A 90 -15.82 -0.92 -9.87
C ARG A 90 -16.64 -2.17 -10.22
N ALA A 91 -17.80 -1.98 -10.85
CA ALA A 91 -18.66 -3.07 -11.29
C ALA A 91 -17.99 -3.87 -12.41
N GLU A 92 -17.48 -3.20 -13.44
CA GLU A 92 -16.77 -3.84 -14.56
C GLU A 92 -15.49 -4.54 -14.09
N ILE A 93 -14.73 -3.93 -13.19
CA ILE A 93 -13.54 -4.56 -12.59
C ILE A 93 -13.92 -5.86 -11.90
N ARG A 94 -14.95 -5.81 -11.04
CA ARG A 94 -15.42 -6.99 -10.31
C ARG A 94 -15.91 -8.07 -11.26
N GLU A 95 -16.70 -7.72 -12.26
CA GLU A 95 -17.23 -8.65 -13.26
C GLU A 95 -16.11 -9.38 -13.99
N ARG A 96 -15.15 -8.64 -14.54
CA ARG A 96 -14.00 -9.21 -15.25
C ARG A 96 -13.14 -10.10 -14.35
N PHE A 97 -12.91 -9.69 -13.10
CA PHE A 97 -12.11 -10.50 -12.17
C PHE A 97 -12.86 -11.74 -11.69
N VAL A 98 -14.18 -11.69 -11.55
CA VAL A 98 -15.02 -12.86 -11.27
C VAL A 98 -14.95 -13.85 -12.44
N ALA A 99 -15.10 -13.36 -13.69
CA ALA A 99 -15.00 -14.19 -14.89
C ALA A 99 -13.63 -14.88 -14.98
N PHE A 100 -12.54 -14.13 -14.76
CA PHE A 100 -11.20 -14.69 -14.67
C PHE A 100 -11.09 -15.79 -13.60
N CYS A 101 -11.60 -15.54 -12.38
CA CYS A 101 -11.57 -16.53 -11.31
C CYS A 101 -12.39 -17.79 -11.63
N ALA A 102 -13.52 -17.65 -12.33
CA ALA A 102 -14.43 -18.76 -12.63
C ALA A 102 -13.82 -19.76 -13.62
N ALA A 103 -12.95 -19.31 -14.50
CA ALA A 103 -12.26 -20.16 -15.48
C ALA A 103 -11.06 -20.93 -14.91
N ARG A 104 -10.72 -20.75 -13.62
CA ARG A 104 -9.48 -21.27 -13.02
C ARG A 104 -9.68 -22.56 -12.24
N PRO A 105 -8.65 -23.42 -12.20
CA PRO A 105 -8.69 -24.65 -11.41
C PRO A 105 -8.80 -24.36 -9.91
N VAL A 106 -9.37 -25.34 -9.19
CA VAL A 106 -9.47 -25.32 -7.73
C VAL A 106 -8.07 -25.18 -7.12
N GLY A 107 -7.93 -24.31 -6.12
CA GLY A 107 -6.64 -24.04 -5.45
C GLY A 107 -5.83 -22.89 -6.05
N GLY A 108 -6.18 -22.42 -7.26
CA GLY A 108 -5.48 -21.33 -7.95
C GLY A 108 -6.35 -20.11 -8.24
N LYS A 109 -7.38 -19.84 -7.44
CA LYS A 109 -8.46 -18.87 -7.77
C LYS A 109 -7.97 -17.47 -8.14
N PHE A 110 -6.95 -16.95 -7.45
CA PHE A 110 -6.39 -15.63 -7.72
C PHE A 110 -5.00 -15.75 -8.34
N ALA A 111 -4.71 -14.87 -9.29
CA ALA A 111 -3.36 -14.62 -9.77
C ALA A 111 -2.60 -13.73 -8.78
N HIS A 112 -1.29 -13.89 -8.73
CA HIS A 112 -0.40 -13.20 -7.79
C HIS A 112 0.72 -12.47 -8.55
N ARG A 113 1.16 -11.33 -8.01
CA ARG A 113 2.42 -10.71 -8.42
C ARG A 113 3.58 -11.43 -7.77
N ALA A 114 4.75 -11.33 -8.40
CA ALA A 114 5.99 -11.88 -7.85
C ALA A 114 6.31 -11.37 -6.43
N THR A 115 5.90 -10.13 -6.12
CA THR A 115 6.12 -9.53 -4.79
C THR A 115 5.12 -9.98 -3.72
N ASP A 116 3.95 -10.52 -4.11
CA ASP A 116 2.88 -10.80 -3.15
C ASP A 116 3.23 -11.94 -2.18
N GLY A 117 3.88 -12.99 -2.69
CA GLY A 117 4.33 -14.14 -1.89
C GLY A 117 5.37 -13.74 -0.83
N PRO A 118 6.53 -13.16 -1.23
CA PRO A 118 7.55 -12.69 -0.29
C PRO A 118 7.03 -11.67 0.74
N ALA A 119 6.13 -10.78 0.34
CA ALA A 119 5.52 -9.80 1.25
C ALA A 119 4.47 -10.43 2.18
N GLY A 120 3.95 -11.61 1.86
CA GLY A 120 2.77 -12.19 2.49
C GLY A 120 1.56 -11.25 2.40
N SER A 121 1.37 -10.63 1.24
CA SER A 121 0.29 -9.68 0.96
C SER A 121 -0.92 -10.39 0.36
N SER A 122 -2.05 -9.68 0.24
CA SER A 122 -3.18 -10.15 -0.58
C SER A 122 -2.89 -9.91 -2.06
N PRO A 123 -3.31 -10.81 -2.96
CA PRO A 123 -3.15 -10.58 -4.40
C PRO A 123 -3.87 -9.30 -4.81
N SER A 124 -3.22 -8.46 -5.62
CA SER A 124 -3.73 -7.13 -5.95
C SER A 124 -5.05 -7.14 -6.75
N MET A 125 -5.43 -8.29 -7.29
CA MET A 125 -6.74 -8.49 -7.92
C MET A 125 -7.89 -8.79 -6.94
N LYS A 126 -7.65 -8.90 -5.63
CA LYS A 126 -8.71 -9.20 -4.67
C LYS A 126 -9.60 -7.97 -4.46
N TRP A 127 -10.91 -8.14 -4.63
CA TRP A 127 -11.90 -7.05 -4.50
C TRP A 127 -12.71 -7.08 -3.20
N VAL A 128 -12.41 -8.02 -2.28
CA VAL A 128 -13.11 -8.17 -1.00
C VAL A 128 -12.15 -8.58 0.11
N ASN A 129 -12.22 -7.88 1.25
CA ASN A 129 -11.58 -8.22 2.53
C ASN A 129 -10.12 -8.72 2.43
N PRO A 130 -9.13 -7.86 2.15
CA PRO A 130 -9.25 -6.44 1.78
C PRO A 130 -9.53 -6.22 0.27
N PRO A 131 -10.19 -5.11 -0.11
CA PRO A 131 -10.52 -4.80 -1.51
C PRO A 131 -9.34 -4.13 -2.24
N VAL A 132 -8.17 -4.76 -2.24
CA VAL A 132 -6.92 -4.18 -2.78
C VAL A 132 -7.00 -3.81 -4.27
N ALA A 133 -7.84 -4.49 -5.05
CA ALA A 133 -8.13 -4.10 -6.44
C ALA A 133 -8.70 -2.66 -6.52
N PHE A 134 -9.65 -2.33 -5.63
CA PHE A 134 -10.23 -1.00 -5.56
C PHE A 134 -9.29 0.01 -4.91
N MET A 135 -8.36 -0.45 -4.06
CA MET A 135 -7.35 0.41 -3.45
C MET A 135 -6.34 0.88 -4.50
N LEU A 136 -5.84 -0.03 -5.35
CA LEU A 136 -5.04 0.33 -6.52
C LEU A 136 -5.79 1.31 -7.42
N HIS A 137 -7.04 0.96 -7.77
CA HIS A 137 -7.90 1.75 -8.66
C HIS A 137 -8.12 3.19 -8.16
N ALA A 138 -8.30 3.38 -6.85
CA ALA A 138 -8.54 4.70 -6.27
C ALA A 138 -7.24 5.47 -5.99
N GLY A 139 -6.18 4.77 -5.58
CA GLY A 139 -4.95 5.35 -5.06
C GLY A 139 -3.95 5.73 -6.14
N VAL A 140 -3.60 4.81 -7.05
CA VAL A 140 -2.53 5.04 -8.04
C VAL A 140 -2.81 6.23 -8.97
N PRO A 141 -4.02 6.41 -9.53
CA PRO A 141 -4.30 7.58 -10.38
C PRO A 141 -4.05 8.91 -9.67
N ARG A 142 -4.38 9.00 -8.38
CA ARG A 142 -4.16 10.21 -7.56
C ARG A 142 -2.69 10.45 -7.24
N LEU A 143 -1.88 9.39 -7.14
CA LEU A 143 -0.43 9.54 -7.04
C LEU A 143 0.17 10.10 -8.33
N LEU A 144 -0.34 9.64 -9.49
CA LEU A 144 0.08 10.15 -10.79
C LEU A 144 -0.33 11.60 -11.01
N GLU A 145 -1.57 11.96 -10.64
CA GLU A 145 -2.05 13.35 -10.66
C GLU A 145 -1.18 14.26 -9.80
N ALA A 146 -0.77 13.79 -8.60
CA ALA A 146 0.15 14.51 -7.72
C ALA A 146 1.59 14.63 -8.27
N GLY A 147 1.88 14.05 -9.44
CA GLY A 147 3.21 14.05 -10.04
C GLY A 147 4.23 13.20 -9.27
N ALA A 148 3.77 12.14 -8.59
CA ALA A 148 4.65 11.28 -7.82
C ALA A 148 5.49 10.36 -8.73
N SER A 149 6.76 10.22 -8.39
CA SER A 149 7.63 9.16 -8.91
C SER A 149 7.34 7.87 -8.17
N LEU A 150 7.15 6.77 -8.89
CA LEU A 150 6.98 5.42 -8.37
C LEU A 150 8.18 4.58 -8.83
N PRO A 151 9.25 4.46 -8.02
CA PRO A 151 10.49 3.82 -8.43
C PRO A 151 10.28 2.42 -9.03
N GLY A 152 10.87 2.20 -10.21
CA GLY A 152 10.75 0.95 -10.96
C GLY A 152 9.47 0.78 -11.79
N LEU A 153 8.52 1.72 -11.70
CA LEU A 153 7.24 1.67 -12.44
C LEU A 153 7.00 2.93 -13.27
N HIS A 154 7.16 4.11 -12.66
CA HIS A 154 6.89 5.39 -13.29
C HIS A 154 7.86 6.45 -12.78
N MET A 155 8.67 6.97 -13.70
CA MET A 155 9.56 8.10 -13.45
C MET A 155 9.18 9.20 -14.45
N PRO A 156 8.55 10.30 -14.00
CA PRO A 156 8.30 11.44 -14.87
C PRO A 156 9.63 12.04 -15.38
N VAL A 157 9.59 12.67 -16.56
CA VAL A 157 10.78 13.25 -17.22
C VAL A 157 11.50 14.22 -16.29
N GLU A 158 10.74 15.04 -15.59
CA GLU A 158 11.21 15.77 -14.41
C GLU A 158 10.94 14.89 -13.19
N CYS A 159 11.98 14.20 -12.71
CA CYS A 159 11.88 13.40 -11.49
C CYS A 159 11.55 14.32 -10.32
N GLY A 160 10.27 14.38 -9.94
CA GLY A 160 9.80 15.21 -8.85
C GLY A 160 10.28 14.72 -7.49
N ALA A 161 10.33 15.64 -6.53
CA ALA A 161 10.67 15.37 -5.12
C ALA A 161 9.56 14.65 -4.33
N ARG A 162 8.59 14.05 -5.04
CA ARG A 162 7.46 13.29 -4.49
C ARG A 162 7.65 11.83 -4.85
N ILE A 163 8.03 11.01 -3.88
CA ILE A 163 8.36 9.60 -4.09
C ILE A 163 7.31 8.74 -3.39
N ALA A 164 6.61 7.91 -4.16
CA ALA A 164 5.65 6.96 -3.65
C ALA A 164 6.22 5.55 -3.63
N LEU A 165 6.14 4.90 -2.46
CA LEU A 165 6.60 3.54 -2.23
C LEU A 165 5.41 2.65 -1.88
N GLU A 166 5.33 1.49 -2.54
CA GLU A 166 4.37 0.45 -2.15
C GLU A 166 4.80 -0.11 -0.77
N ALA A 167 3.91 -0.03 0.21
CA ALA A 167 4.17 -0.48 1.56
C ALA A 167 3.42 -1.79 1.87
N TYR A 168 4.06 -2.66 2.64
CA TYR A 168 3.46 -3.90 3.12
C TYR A 168 3.53 -3.93 4.66
N PRO A 169 2.62 -3.28 5.41
CA PRO A 169 2.74 -3.13 6.86
C PRO A 169 2.86 -4.45 7.63
N GLY A 170 2.31 -5.53 7.08
CA GLY A 170 2.43 -6.88 7.63
C GLY A 170 3.84 -7.45 7.58
N LEU A 171 4.67 -7.08 6.61
CA LEU A 171 6.04 -7.57 6.46
C LEU A 171 6.94 -7.12 7.65
N PRO A 172 7.15 -5.82 7.95
CA PRO A 172 7.95 -5.40 9.09
C PRO A 172 7.27 -5.74 10.42
N ALA A 173 5.94 -5.87 10.47
CA ALA A 173 5.28 -6.37 11.67
C ALA A 173 5.72 -7.81 11.99
N ARG A 174 5.78 -8.69 10.98
CA ARG A 174 6.23 -10.08 11.18
C ARG A 174 7.69 -10.16 11.57
N GLU A 175 8.55 -9.26 11.09
CA GLU A 175 9.95 -9.19 11.55
C GLU A 175 10.04 -8.87 13.05
N LEU A 176 9.16 -8.01 13.56
CA LEU A 176 9.19 -7.58 14.97
C LEU A 176 8.47 -8.55 15.91
N ILE A 177 7.34 -9.13 15.49
CA ILE A 177 6.46 -9.90 16.37
C ILE A 177 6.17 -11.33 15.90
N GLY A 178 6.82 -11.78 14.83
CA GLY A 178 6.59 -13.10 14.25
C GLY A 178 5.16 -13.26 13.72
N ARG A 179 4.58 -14.45 13.91
CA ARG A 179 3.23 -14.80 13.44
C ARG A 179 2.11 -14.38 14.40
N ARG A 180 2.42 -13.62 15.46
CA ARG A 180 1.42 -13.18 16.45
C ARG A 180 0.37 -12.28 15.79
N SER A 181 -0.90 -12.60 15.99
CA SER A 181 -2.00 -11.74 15.53
C SER A 181 -1.98 -10.41 16.29
N TYR A 182 -1.95 -9.29 15.58
CA TYR A 182 -1.96 -7.95 16.18
C TYR A 182 -3.10 -7.04 15.68
N LYS A 183 -3.65 -7.33 14.48
CA LYS A 183 -4.75 -6.61 13.85
C LYS A 183 -5.94 -7.55 13.72
N SER A 184 -7.12 -7.05 14.04
CA SER A 184 -8.42 -7.63 13.73
C SER A 184 -9.40 -6.47 13.54
N ASP A 185 -10.26 -6.56 12.53
CA ASP A 185 -11.29 -5.56 12.26
C ASP A 185 -12.55 -5.80 13.12
N ASP A 186 -12.66 -6.97 13.74
CA ASP A 186 -13.73 -7.29 14.69
C ASP A 186 -13.43 -6.65 16.07
N ALA A 187 -14.41 -5.90 16.58
CA ALA A 187 -14.33 -5.23 17.87
C ALA A 187 -14.23 -6.24 19.04
N ALA A 188 -14.94 -7.36 18.96
CA ALA A 188 -14.88 -8.41 19.98
C ALA A 188 -13.49 -9.07 20.05
N SER A 189 -12.74 -8.99 18.96
CA SER A 189 -11.38 -9.52 18.85
C SER A 189 -10.28 -8.61 19.43
N GLN A 190 -10.59 -7.48 20.09
CA GLN A 190 -9.57 -6.59 20.69
C GLN A 190 -9.06 -7.10 22.06
N THR A 191 -8.39 -8.25 22.03
CA THR A 191 -7.89 -8.94 23.23
C THR A 191 -6.63 -8.31 23.83
N PRO A 192 -6.33 -8.54 25.13
CA PRO A 192 -5.06 -8.14 25.75
C PRO A 192 -3.83 -8.63 24.99
N ALA A 193 -3.85 -9.86 24.47
CA ALA A 193 -2.76 -10.42 23.68
C ALA A 193 -2.49 -9.60 22.39
N ARG A 194 -3.53 -9.15 21.68
CA ARG A 194 -3.36 -8.29 20.49
C ARG A 194 -2.85 -6.90 20.87
N ARG A 195 -3.27 -6.36 22.03
CA ARG A 195 -2.71 -5.10 22.58
C ARG A 195 -1.22 -5.24 22.86
N ALA A 196 -0.80 -6.31 23.53
CA ALA A 196 0.61 -6.58 23.81
C ALA A 196 1.44 -6.75 22.52
N ALA A 197 0.91 -7.47 21.53
CA ALA A 197 1.56 -7.62 20.22
C ALA A 197 1.72 -6.27 19.49
N ARG A 198 0.74 -5.36 19.57
CA ARG A 198 0.88 -3.99 19.05
C ARG A 198 1.94 -3.19 19.81
N GLY A 199 1.98 -3.32 21.13
CA GLY A 199 3.01 -2.71 21.98
C GLY A 199 4.41 -3.18 21.60
N ALA A 200 4.61 -4.48 21.37
CA ALA A 200 5.90 -5.07 20.98
C ALA A 200 6.39 -4.65 19.58
N ARG A 201 5.53 -4.01 18.75
CA ARG A 201 5.96 -3.38 17.49
C ARG A 201 6.60 -2.01 17.73
N ARG A 202 6.33 -1.39 18.89
CA ARG A 202 7.06 -0.20 19.34
C ARG A 202 8.43 -0.66 19.83
N PRO A 203 9.52 0.03 19.47
CA PRO A 203 10.81 -0.27 20.02
C PRO A 203 10.77 -0.18 21.56
N SER A 204 11.51 -1.08 22.22
CA SER A 204 11.79 -1.04 23.65
C SER A 204 12.79 0.07 23.95
N GLY A 205 12.29 1.31 23.85
CA GLY A 205 12.97 2.58 24.10
C GLY A 205 11.89 3.65 23.95
N GLY A 206 11.62 4.40 25.02
CA GLY A 206 10.49 5.32 25.05
C GLY A 206 10.55 6.33 23.91
N ALA A 207 9.57 6.29 22.99
CA ALA A 207 9.26 7.28 21.96
C ALA A 207 10.40 7.87 21.09
N ARG A 208 11.66 7.46 21.23
CA ARG A 208 12.80 8.04 20.55
C ARG A 208 13.74 6.92 20.09
N GLU A 209 14.07 7.02 18.81
CA GLU A 209 15.26 6.45 18.17
C GLU A 209 15.19 4.96 17.77
N ARG A 210 14.99 4.75 16.46
CA ARG A 210 15.68 3.68 15.73
C ARG A 210 16.39 4.26 14.53
N CYS A 211 17.72 4.18 14.56
CA CYS A 211 18.56 4.27 13.38
C CYS A 211 18.28 3.05 12.50
N PHE A 212 17.67 3.23 11.33
CA PHE A 212 17.64 2.15 10.33
C PHE A 212 19.02 2.07 9.69
N ALA A 213 19.91 1.23 10.23
CA ALA A 213 21.14 0.90 9.54
C ALA A 213 20.81 0.01 8.32
N PRO A 214 21.28 0.36 7.11
CA PRO A 214 21.16 -0.55 5.97
C PRO A 214 21.90 -1.84 6.29
N ARG A 215 21.26 -2.99 6.08
CA ARG A 215 21.98 -4.28 6.18
C ARG A 215 23.06 -4.29 5.10
N PRO A 216 24.30 -4.74 5.41
CA PRO A 216 25.27 -4.98 4.36
C PRO A 216 24.70 -6.00 3.38
N SER A 217 24.79 -5.68 2.08
CA SER A 217 24.45 -6.60 1.01
C SER A 217 25.31 -7.86 1.17
N THR A 218 24.71 -8.97 1.61
CA THR A 218 25.35 -10.27 1.40
C THR A 218 25.30 -10.54 -0.10
N GLY A 219 26.37 -10.14 -0.78
CA GLY A 219 26.64 -10.54 -2.15
C GLY A 219 26.76 -12.06 -2.17
N ALA A 220 25.76 -12.72 -2.74
CA ALA A 220 25.92 -14.06 -3.26
C ALA A 220 26.25 -13.90 -4.74
N ARG A 221 27.43 -14.42 -5.11
CA ARG A 221 27.88 -14.63 -6.49
C ARG A 221 26.98 -15.62 -7.21
#